data_AF-A0A7S1J1G7-F1
#
_entry.id   AF-A0A7S1J1G7-F1
#
_cell.length_a   1.000
_cell.length_b   1.000
_cell.length_c   1.000
_cell.angle_alpha   90.00
_cell.angle_beta   90.00
_cell.angle_gamma   90.00
#
_symmetry.space_group_name_H-M   'P 1'
#
loop_
_entity.id
_entity.type
_entity.pdbx_description
1 polymer ?
#
loop_
_entity_poly.entity_id
_entity_poly.type
_entity_poly.pdbx_seq_one_letter_code
_entity_poly.pdbx_strand_id
1 'polypeptide(L)'
;PRPPQRYTEGWLFPDFAAGCAAAQDMVREECVPTVLRVYDADETQLSFAMKSEEGTLKHILSHGIKQYLSRCKHFDLTQISLVILGLEGTAQAIAQAHAKVKAICHRHNAFHVGKSAGANWQRKKYDLPLVRDFLLEHGCWA
;
A
#
# COMPACT_ATOMS: atom_id res chain seq x y z
N PRO A 1 14.18 -14.05 -18.67
CA PRO A 1 14.80 -14.74 -17.50
C PRO A 1 13.97 -14.44 -16.24
N ARG A 2 13.81 -15.40 -15.31
CA ARG A 2 13.08 -15.16 -14.05
C ARG A 2 13.91 -14.21 -13.15
N PRO A 3 13.30 -13.17 -12.56
CA PRO A 3 14.04 -12.29 -11.66
C PRO A 3 14.47 -13.05 -10.41
N PRO A 4 15.69 -12.83 -9.91
CA PRO A 4 16.23 -13.59 -8.80
C PRO A 4 15.57 -13.24 -7.46
N GLN A 5 15.07 -12.02 -7.31
CA GLN A 5 14.36 -11.59 -6.10
C GLN A 5 13.14 -10.72 -6.44
N ARG A 6 12.11 -10.85 -5.59
CA ARG A 6 10.91 -10.01 -5.59
C ARG A 6 10.72 -9.42 -4.20
N TYR A 7 10.37 -8.15 -4.16
CA TYR A 7 10.15 -7.38 -2.94
C TYR A 7 8.83 -6.65 -3.08
N THR A 8 7.96 -6.70 -2.06
CA THR A 8 6.69 -5.95 -2.07
C THR A 8 6.45 -5.37 -0.68
N GLU A 9 5.98 -4.13 -0.62
CA GLU A 9 5.69 -3.42 0.62
C GLU A 9 4.48 -2.50 0.50
N GLY A 10 3.99 -2.02 1.63
CA GLY A 10 2.92 -1.03 1.71
C GLY A 10 3.35 0.28 2.37
N TRP A 11 2.70 1.35 1.93
CA TRP A 11 2.85 2.73 2.42
C TRP A 11 1.48 3.35 2.65
N LEU A 12 1.36 4.23 3.64
CA LEU A 12 0.16 5.05 3.86
C LEU A 12 0.47 6.51 3.59
N PHE A 13 -0.33 7.11 2.74
CA PHE A 13 -0.30 8.52 2.40
C PHE A 13 -1.46 9.24 3.09
N PRO A 14 -1.36 10.57 3.31
CA PRO A 14 -2.42 11.35 3.95
C PRO A 14 -3.73 11.27 3.16
N ASP A 15 -3.65 11.27 1.83
CA ASP A 15 -4.77 11.16 0.92
C ASP A 15 -4.36 10.52 -0.43
N PHE A 16 -5.35 10.27 -1.28
CA PHE A 16 -5.15 9.71 -2.63
C PHE A 16 -4.29 10.61 -3.52
N ALA A 17 -4.46 11.94 -3.42
CA ALA A 17 -3.72 12.89 -4.24
C ALA A 17 -2.22 12.85 -3.95
N ALA A 18 -1.82 12.73 -2.69
CA ALA A 18 -0.43 12.56 -2.27
C ALA A 18 0.16 11.24 -2.77
N GLY A 19 -0.61 10.15 -2.74
CA GLY A 19 -0.21 8.86 -3.34
C GLY A 19 0.04 8.98 -4.85
N CYS A 20 -0.86 9.63 -5.58
CA CYS A 20 -0.70 9.91 -7.02
C CYS A 20 0.47 10.86 -7.31
N ALA A 21 0.68 11.90 -6.50
CA ALA A 21 1.80 12.81 -6.66
C ALA A 21 3.14 12.09 -6.48
N ALA A 22 3.25 11.20 -5.49
CA ALA A 22 4.42 10.34 -5.32
C ALA A 22 4.63 9.41 -6.51
N ALA A 23 3.56 8.82 -7.06
CA ALA A 23 3.62 8.00 -8.27
C ALA A 23 4.17 8.79 -9.48
N GLN A 24 3.70 10.03 -9.67
CA GLN A 24 4.17 10.91 -10.73
C GLN A 24 5.65 11.26 -10.56
N ASP A 25 6.10 11.57 -9.35
CA ASP A 25 7.52 11.83 -9.06
C ASP A 25 8.40 10.62 -9.32
N MET A 26 7.94 9.41 -8.98
CA MET A 26 8.67 8.17 -9.31
C MET A 26 8.87 8.02 -10.83
N VAL A 27 7.90 8.44 -11.64
CA VAL A 27 8.04 8.45 -13.10
C VAL A 27 9.02 9.53 -13.55
N ARG A 28 8.88 10.76 -13.06
CA ARG A 28 9.74 11.90 -13.45
C ARG A 28 11.21 11.68 -13.10
N GLU A 29 11.48 11.01 -11.99
CA GLU A 29 12.84 10.72 -11.51
C GLU A 29 13.36 9.36 -12.01
N GLU A 30 12.66 8.71 -12.95
CA GLU A 30 13.05 7.42 -13.54
C GLU A 30 13.26 6.30 -12.49
N CYS A 31 12.43 6.31 -11.44
CA CYS A 31 12.47 5.40 -10.30
C CYS A 31 11.19 4.57 -10.18
N VAL A 32 10.64 4.14 -11.32
CA VAL A 32 9.35 3.44 -11.38
C VAL A 32 9.50 2.02 -10.81
N PRO A 33 8.73 1.65 -9.77
CA PRO A 33 8.70 0.29 -9.28
C PRO A 33 8.12 -0.69 -10.33
N THR A 34 8.47 -1.97 -10.23
CA THR A 34 7.89 -3.02 -11.08
C THR A 34 6.37 -3.13 -10.93
N VAL A 35 5.86 -2.86 -9.73
CA VAL A 35 4.43 -2.76 -9.45
C VAL A 35 4.17 -1.53 -8.60
N LEU A 36 3.18 -0.72 -9.00
CA LEU A 36 2.70 0.41 -8.23
C LEU A 36 1.18 0.38 -8.27
N ARG A 37 0.54 0.34 -7.11
CA ARG A 37 -0.92 0.44 -6.98
C ARG A 37 -1.26 1.43 -5.89
N VAL A 38 -2.00 2.46 -6.26
CA VAL A 38 -2.55 3.48 -5.36
C VAL A 38 -4.01 3.15 -5.14
N TYR A 39 -4.42 3.08 -3.88
CA TYR A 39 -5.80 2.84 -3.46
C TYR A 39 -6.40 4.15 -2.98
N ASP A 40 -7.64 4.44 -3.34
CA ASP A 40 -8.36 5.55 -2.71
C ASP A 40 -8.74 5.22 -1.25
N ALA A 41 -9.45 6.14 -0.60
CA ALA A 41 -9.86 5.98 0.80
C ALA A 41 -10.75 4.76 1.02
N ASP A 42 -11.73 4.53 0.15
CA ASP A 42 -12.72 3.46 0.29
C ASP A 42 -12.10 2.09 0.01
N GLU A 43 -11.31 1.96 -1.04
CA GLU A 43 -10.56 0.74 -1.31
C GLU A 43 -9.52 0.46 -0.22
N THR A 44 -8.93 1.49 0.40
CA THR A 44 -8.01 1.34 1.53
C THR A 44 -8.73 0.77 2.74
N GLN A 45 -9.92 1.30 3.06
CA GLN A 45 -10.76 0.78 4.13
C GLN A 45 -11.19 -0.67 3.86
N LEU A 46 -11.61 -0.97 2.62
CA LEU A 46 -11.95 -2.33 2.20
C LEU A 46 -10.74 -3.27 2.34
N SER A 47 -9.56 -2.85 1.89
CA SER A 47 -8.32 -3.64 2.01
C SER A 47 -7.98 -3.96 3.47
N PHE A 48 -8.27 -3.03 4.39
CA PHE A 48 -8.12 -3.25 5.82
C PHE A 48 -9.21 -4.19 6.38
N ALA A 49 -10.47 -4.01 6.01
CA ALA A 49 -11.57 -4.88 6.43
C ALA A 49 -11.40 -6.33 5.95
N MET A 50 -10.87 -6.53 4.74
CA MET A 50 -10.63 -7.86 4.17
C MET A 50 -9.44 -8.59 4.80
N LYS A 51 -8.64 -7.98 5.69
CA LYS A 51 -7.53 -8.68 6.35
C LYS A 51 -8.06 -9.57 7.47
N SER A 52 -7.64 -10.84 7.48
CA SER A 52 -7.88 -11.74 8.62
C SER A 52 -7.20 -11.19 9.88
N GLU A 53 -7.73 -11.52 11.06
CA GLU A 53 -7.36 -10.94 12.37
C GLU A 53 -5.88 -11.10 12.80
N GLU A 54 -5.07 -11.83 12.03
CA GLU A 54 -3.68 -12.13 12.33
C GLU A 54 -2.75 -10.94 12.01
N GLY A 55 -2.65 -10.04 13.00
CA GLY A 55 -1.43 -9.27 13.30
C GLY A 55 -1.29 -7.88 12.66
N THR A 56 -1.47 -7.73 11.34
CA THR A 56 -1.15 -6.44 10.66
C THR A 56 -2.23 -5.39 10.85
N LEU A 57 -3.51 -5.80 10.83
CA LEU A 57 -4.63 -4.91 11.10
C LEU A 57 -4.56 -4.42 12.56
N LYS A 58 -4.26 -5.30 13.52
CA LYS A 58 -4.00 -4.94 14.92
C LYS A 58 -2.81 -3.99 15.08
N HIS A 59 -1.78 -4.12 14.25
CA HIS A 59 -0.61 -3.24 14.28
C HIS A 59 -0.93 -1.83 13.73
N ILE A 60 -1.55 -1.71 12.56
CA ILE A 60 -1.92 -0.41 11.98
C ILE A 60 -3.05 0.25 12.76
N LEU A 61 -4.05 -0.53 13.18
CA LEU A 61 -5.11 -0.06 14.06
C LEU A 61 -4.67 0.02 15.53
N SER A 62 -3.41 -0.34 15.86
CA SER A 62 -2.91 -0.21 17.23
C SER A 62 -3.08 1.24 17.64
N HIS A 63 -3.49 1.45 18.89
CA HIS A 63 -3.74 2.79 19.41
C HIS A 63 -2.50 3.70 19.20
N GLY A 64 -1.29 3.14 19.31
CA GLY A 64 -0.03 3.84 19.06
C GLY A 64 0.16 4.31 17.61
N ILE A 65 -0.09 3.47 16.60
CA ILE A 65 0.06 3.89 15.19
C ILE A 65 -1.05 4.86 14.79
N LYS A 66 -2.31 4.61 15.16
CA LYS A 66 -3.40 5.56 14.91
C LYS A 66 -3.11 6.93 15.53
N GLN A 67 -2.60 6.94 16.76
CA GLN A 67 -2.25 8.16 17.47
C GLN A 67 -1.04 8.85 16.84
N TYR A 68 -0.04 8.10 16.39
CA TYR A 68 1.10 8.66 15.65
C TYR A 68 0.66 9.28 14.32
N LEU A 69 -0.16 8.57 13.55
CA LEU A 69 -0.67 9.04 12.26
C LEU A 69 -1.54 10.29 12.42
N SER A 70 -2.44 10.30 13.40
CA SER A 70 -3.32 11.45 13.64
C SER A 70 -2.62 12.64 14.30
N ARG A 71 -1.76 12.42 15.30
CA ARG A 71 -1.17 13.51 16.11
C ARG A 71 0.18 14.01 15.60
N CYS A 72 1.04 13.11 15.11
CA CYS A 72 2.38 13.51 14.66
C CYS A 72 2.40 13.78 13.15
N LYS A 73 1.64 13.00 12.38
CA LYS A 73 1.58 13.11 10.91
C LYS A 73 0.37 13.88 10.39
N HIS A 74 -0.61 14.17 11.25
CA HIS A 74 -1.83 14.92 10.93
C HIS A 74 -2.69 14.28 9.83
N PHE A 75 -2.73 12.94 9.78
CA PHE A 75 -3.56 12.22 8.82
C PHE A 75 -5.01 12.17 9.29
N ASP A 76 -5.94 12.44 8.38
CA ASP A 76 -7.32 12.02 8.52
C ASP A 76 -7.42 10.54 8.13
N LEU A 77 -7.67 9.68 9.12
CA LEU A 77 -7.75 8.22 8.93
C LEU A 77 -8.89 7.78 8.01
N THR A 78 -9.86 8.65 7.72
CA THR A 78 -10.93 8.37 6.75
C THR A 78 -10.49 8.63 5.32
N GLN A 79 -9.43 9.41 5.10
CA GLN A 79 -8.96 9.83 3.78
C GLN A 79 -7.65 9.13 3.37
N ILE A 80 -7.00 8.39 4.27
CA ILE A 80 -5.71 7.76 4.00
C ILE A 80 -5.73 6.88 2.75
N SER A 81 -4.63 6.96 1.99
CA SER A 81 -4.42 6.15 0.81
C SER A 81 -3.35 5.10 1.06
N LEU A 82 -3.69 3.83 0.86
CA LEU A 82 -2.73 2.74 0.79
C LEU A 82 -2.04 2.76 -0.59
N VAL A 83 -0.72 2.62 -0.58
CA VAL A 83 0.06 2.39 -1.79
C VAL A 83 0.86 1.11 -1.63
N ILE A 84 0.74 0.20 -2.61
CA ILE A 84 1.53 -1.02 -2.69
C ILE A 84 2.60 -0.85 -3.76
N LEU A 85 3.85 -1.13 -3.37
CA LEU A 85 5.04 -1.02 -4.21
C LEU A 85 5.70 -2.38 -4.33
N GLY A 86 6.09 -2.75 -5.55
CA GLY A 86 6.81 -3.97 -5.86
C GLY A 86 8.09 -3.70 -6.66
N LEU A 87 9.18 -4.34 -6.29
CA LEU A 87 10.48 -4.27 -6.95
C LEU A 87 10.97 -5.69 -7.27
N GLU A 88 11.44 -5.92 -8.49
CA GLU A 88 12.00 -7.21 -8.91
C GLU A 88 13.38 -7.01 -9.54
N GLY A 89 14.33 -7.90 -9.24
CA GLY A 89 15.70 -7.78 -9.74
C GLY A 89 16.73 -8.44 -8.84
N THR A 90 18.00 -8.06 -8.99
CA THR A 90 19.07 -8.46 -8.06
C THR A 90 18.89 -7.73 -6.72
N ALA A 91 19.45 -8.28 -5.65
CA ALA A 91 19.40 -7.64 -4.33
C ALA A 91 19.96 -6.20 -4.35
N GLN A 92 21.04 -5.97 -5.11
CA GLN A 92 21.64 -4.65 -5.26
C GLN A 92 20.71 -3.68 -6.01
N ALA A 93 20.11 -4.10 -7.12
CA ALA A 93 19.18 -3.27 -7.88
C ALA A 93 17.93 -2.92 -7.06
N ILE A 94 17.37 -3.90 -6.32
CA ILE A 94 16.24 -3.66 -5.41
C ILE A 94 16.62 -2.66 -4.32
N ALA A 95 17.78 -2.81 -3.68
CA ALA A 95 18.22 -1.90 -2.63
C ALA A 95 18.38 -0.45 -3.14
N GLN A 96 18.97 -0.28 -4.32
CA GLN A 96 19.13 1.03 -4.96
C GLN A 96 17.77 1.67 -5.31
N ALA A 97 16.89 0.93 -5.97
CA ALA A 97 15.56 1.42 -6.32
C ALA A 97 14.72 1.73 -5.07
N HIS A 98 14.77 0.87 -4.06
CA HIS A 98 14.07 1.05 -2.80
C HIS A 98 14.49 2.33 -2.07
N ALA A 99 15.79 2.64 -2.03
CA ALA A 99 16.27 3.85 -1.40
C ALA A 99 15.70 5.13 -2.05
N LYS A 100 15.64 5.17 -3.39
CA LYS A 100 15.07 6.30 -4.14
C LYS A 100 13.56 6.42 -3.92
N VAL A 101 12.83 5.32 -4.10
CA VAL A 101 11.38 5.25 -3.88
C VAL A 101 11.01 5.66 -2.45
N LYS A 102 11.76 5.17 -1.45
CA LYS A 102 11.59 5.55 -0.05
C LYS A 102 11.76 7.05 0.18
N ALA A 103 12.77 7.67 -0.44
CA ALA A 103 12.97 9.11 -0.34
C ALA A 103 11.77 9.88 -0.92
N ILE A 104 11.26 9.47 -2.09
CA ILE A 104 10.08 10.07 -2.71
C ILE A 104 8.85 9.93 -1.80
N CYS A 105 8.56 8.73 -1.29
CA CYS A 105 7.44 8.51 -0.36
C CYS A 105 7.50 9.44 0.86
N HIS A 106 8.69 9.63 1.45
CA HIS A 106 8.85 10.50 2.61
C HIS A 106 8.61 11.99 2.31
N ARG A 107 8.94 12.49 1.11
CA ARG A 107 8.62 13.87 0.69
C ARG A 107 7.11 14.13 0.67
N HIS A 108 6.33 13.09 0.35
CA HIS A 108 4.87 13.10 0.32
C HIS A 108 4.24 12.68 1.67
N ASN A 109 4.98 12.88 2.76
CA ASN A 109 4.59 12.60 4.14
C ASN A 109 4.22 11.14 4.45
N ALA A 110 4.52 10.18 3.56
CA ALA A 110 4.07 8.80 3.70
C ALA A 110 4.65 8.09 4.93
N PHE A 111 3.86 7.16 5.47
CA PHE A 111 4.22 6.26 6.55
C PHE A 111 4.49 4.85 6.01
N HIS A 112 5.65 4.27 6.36
CA HIS A 112 6.03 2.93 5.92
C HIS A 112 5.29 1.87 6.75
N VAL A 113 4.45 1.08 6.10
CA VAL A 113 3.73 -0.03 6.75
C VAL A 113 4.58 -1.29 6.81
N GLY A 114 5.49 -1.45 5.84
CA GLY A 114 6.41 -2.58 5.75
C GLY A 114 5.97 -3.70 4.80
N LYS A 115 6.71 -4.80 4.83
CA LYS A 115 6.58 -5.92 3.85
C LYS A 115 5.33 -6.77 4.06
N SER A 116 4.78 -6.80 5.27
CA SER A 116 3.60 -7.62 5.57
C SER A 116 2.37 -7.18 4.77
N ALA A 117 2.19 -5.86 4.59
CA ALA A 117 1.14 -5.31 3.74
C ALA A 117 1.31 -5.75 2.28
N GLY A 118 2.53 -5.68 1.74
CA GLY A 118 2.85 -6.17 0.40
C GLY A 118 2.65 -7.67 0.23
N ALA A 119 3.06 -8.47 1.21
CA ALA A 119 2.86 -9.93 1.19
C ALA A 119 1.38 -10.31 1.26
N ASN A 120 0.57 -9.61 2.04
CA ASN A 120 -0.87 -9.82 2.09
C ASN A 120 -1.53 -9.46 0.74
N TRP A 121 -1.13 -8.31 0.16
CA TRP A 121 -1.59 -7.91 -1.17
C TRP A 121 -1.30 -8.97 -2.23
N GLN A 122 -0.07 -9.52 -2.26
CA GLN A 122 0.29 -10.55 -3.23
C GLN A 122 -0.61 -11.80 -3.16
N ARG A 123 -1.06 -12.17 -1.95
CA ARG A 123 -1.97 -13.31 -1.75
C ARG A 123 -3.41 -12.98 -2.17
N LYS A 124 -3.89 -11.78 -1.84
CA LYS A 124 -5.32 -11.41 -1.93
C LYS A 124 -5.71 -10.62 -3.17
N LYS A 125 -4.76 -10.21 -4.00
CA LYS A 125 -5.03 -9.36 -5.18
C LYS A 125 -6.02 -9.95 -6.19
N TYR A 126 -6.29 -11.25 -6.12
CA TYR A 126 -7.23 -11.96 -6.98
C TYR A 126 -8.53 -12.37 -6.27
N ASP A 127 -8.73 -11.96 -5.01
CA ASP A 127 -9.90 -12.36 -4.22
C ASP A 127 -11.13 -11.47 -4.47
N LEU A 128 -10.96 -10.29 -5.06
CA LEU A 128 -12.07 -9.33 -5.28
C LEU A 128 -13.25 -9.90 -6.07
N PRO A 129 -13.07 -10.72 -7.12
CA PRO A 129 -14.19 -11.37 -7.80
C PRO A 129 -15.02 -12.29 -6.89
N LEU A 130 -14.42 -12.89 -5.86
CA LEU A 130 -15.15 -13.71 -4.88
C LEU A 130 -16.08 -12.86 -4.01
N VAL A 131 -15.66 -11.63 -3.70
CA VAL A 131 -16.49 -10.66 -2.96
C VAL A 131 -17.69 -10.23 -3.80
N ARG A 132 -17.50 -10.01 -5.11
CA ARG A 132 -18.61 -9.72 -6.03
C ARG A 132 -19.65 -10.83 -6.00
N ASP A 133 -19.23 -12.08 -6.11
CA ASP A 133 -20.17 -13.22 -6.14
C ASP A 133 -20.97 -13.29 -4.82
N PHE A 134 -20.32 -13.07 -3.67
CA PHE A 134 -21.00 -12.93 -2.38
C PHE A 134 -22.02 -11.77 -2.37
N LEU A 135 -21.68 -10.61 -2.92
CA LEU A 135 -22.58 -9.46 -2.99
C LEU A 135 -23.81 -9.75 -3.86
N LEU A 136 -23.62 -10.44 -4.99
CA LEU A 136 -24.71 -10.84 -5.89
C LEU A 136 -25.72 -11.78 -5.19
N GLU A 137 -25.26 -12.69 -4.35
CA GLU A 137 -26.13 -13.58 -3.55
C GLU A 137 -27.01 -12.82 -2.55
N HIS A 138 -26.59 -11.62 -2.13
CA HIS A 138 -27.30 -10.79 -1.16
C HIS A 138 -28.08 -9.64 -1.83
N GLY A 139 -28.31 -9.72 -3.14
CA GLY A 139 -29.08 -8.73 -3.90
C GLY A 139 -28.34 -7.41 -4.15
N CYS A 140 -27.03 -7.36 -3.89
CA CYS A 140 -26.17 -6.25 -4.25
C CYS A 140 -25.60 -6.47 -5.67
N TRP A 141 -25.00 -5.43 -6.23
CA TRP A 141 -24.20 -5.50 -7.46
C TRP A 141 -22.85 -4.82 -7.22
N ALA A 142 -21.81 -5.27 -7.92
CA ALA A 142 -20.46 -4.75 -7.83
C ALA A 142 -19.76 -4.77 -9.19
#